data_AF-A0A973QRD8-F1
#
_entry.id   AF-A0A973QRD8-F1
#
_cell.length_a   1.000
_cell.length_b   1.000
_cell.length_c   1.000
_cell.angle_alpha   90.00
_cell.angle_beta   90.00
_cell.angle_gamma   90.00
#
_symmetry.space_group_name_H-M   'P 1'
#
loop_
_entity.id
_entity.type
_entity.pdbx_description
1 polymer ?
#
loop_
_entity_poly.entity_id
_entity_poly.type
_entity_poly.pdbx_seq_one_letter_code
_entity_poly.pdbx_strand_id
1 'polypeptide(L)' 'EWAEELLATAAARVLDERFSPAAGQHCTHCAFRASCTARPEGRHVVE' A
#
# COMPACT_ATOMS: atom_id res chain seq x y z
N GLU A 1 6.78 -24.79 1.04
CA GLU A 1 5.55 -24.06 0.70
C GLU A 1 5.73 -22.55 0.88
N TRP A 2 6.62 -21.89 0.13
CA TRP A 2 6.89 -20.46 0.34
C TRP A 2 5.73 -19.58 -0.14
N ALA A 3 5.04 -20.01 -1.20
CA ALA A 3 3.93 -19.26 -1.77
C ALA A 3 2.73 -19.24 -0.81
N GLU A 4 2.47 -20.35 -0.11
CA GLU A 4 1.40 -20.45 0.88
C GLU A 4 1.67 -19.56 2.08
N GLU A 5 2.92 -19.54 2.58
CA GLU A 5 3.33 -18.66 3.68
C GLU A 5 3.21 -17.17 3.30
N LEU A 6 3.62 -16.81 2.09
CA LEU A 6 3.47 -15.46 1.55
C LEU A 6 1.98 -15.04 1.50
N LEU A 7 1.12 -15.92 0.97
CA LEU A 7 -0.31 -15.66 0.84
C LEU A 7 -0.98 -15.56 2.22
N ALA A 8 -0.67 -16.46 3.15
CA ALA A 8 -1.18 -16.42 4.51
C ALA A 8 -0.81 -15.11 5.21
N THR A 9 0.45 -14.68 5.09
CA THR A 9 0.92 -13.41 5.66
C THR A 9 0.23 -12.20 5.03
N ALA A 10 0.07 -12.18 3.71
CA ALA A 10 -0.60 -11.10 3.00
C ALA A 10 -2.10 -11.02 3.38
N ALA A 11 -2.78 -12.16 3.43
CA ALA A 11 -4.19 -12.24 3.81
C ALA A 11 -4.42 -11.74 5.24
N ALA A 12 -3.57 -12.14 6.19
CA ALA A 12 -3.66 -11.66 7.58
C ALA A 12 -3.59 -10.13 7.67
N ARG A 13 -2.68 -9.49 6.93
CA ARG A 13 -2.57 -8.01 6.92
C ARG A 13 -3.80 -7.31 6.36
N VAL A 14 -4.44 -7.89 5.34
CA VAL A 14 -5.67 -7.37 4.75
C VAL A 14 -6.82 -7.48 5.75
N LEU A 15 -6.94 -8.64 6.42
CA LEU A 15 -7.98 -8.89 7.42
C LEU A 15 -7.81 -7.99 8.66
N ASP A 16 -6.58 -7.68 9.03
CA ASP A 16 -6.28 -6.77 10.14
C ASP A 16 -6.51 -5.28 9.79
N GLU A 17 -6.92 -4.96 8.55
CA GLU A 17 -7.08 -3.59 8.03
C GLU A 17 -5.82 -2.72 8.18
N ARG A 18 -4.65 -3.36 8.36
CA ARG A 18 -3.35 -2.70 8.55
C ARG A 18 -2.66 -2.53 7.21
N PHE A 19 -3.11 -1.55 6.44
CA PHE A 19 -2.52 -1.20 5.16
C PHE A 19 -1.91 0.21 5.16
N SER A 20 -0.59 0.27 5.33
CA SER A 20 0.19 1.48 5.06
C SER A 20 0.96 1.29 3.76
N PRO A 21 0.72 2.12 2.72
CA PRO A 21 1.48 2.01 1.48
C PRO A 21 2.96 2.26 1.72
N ALA A 22 3.82 1.53 1.01
CA ALA A 22 5.26 1.76 0.98
C ALA A 22 5.62 2.30 -0.41
N ALA A 23 6.29 3.45 -0.47
CA ALA A 23 6.72 4.03 -1.73
C ALA A 23 7.89 3.25 -2.34
N GLY A 24 7.92 3.12 -3.67
CA GLY A 24 8.97 2.41 -4.39
C GLY A 24 8.83 2.53 -5.91
N GLN A 25 9.58 1.72 -6.66
CA GLN A 25 9.64 1.81 -8.12
C GLN A 25 8.29 1.62 -8.81
N HIS A 26 7.39 0.80 -8.24
CA HIS A 26 6.06 0.58 -8.80
C HIS A 26 5.14 1.82 -8.73
N CYS A 27 5.49 2.83 -7.93
CA CYS A 27 4.67 4.02 -7.80
C CYS A 27 4.48 4.76 -9.14
N THR A 28 5.43 4.69 -10.08
CA THR A 28 5.31 5.33 -11.41
C THR A 28 4.18 4.75 -12.27
N HIS A 29 3.74 3.53 -11.98
CA HIS A 29 2.66 2.83 -12.69
C HIS A 29 1.38 2.68 -11.84
N CYS A 30 1.38 3.17 -10.60
CA CYS A 30 0.26 3.01 -9.69
C CYS A 30 -0.86 4.01 -10.00
N ALA A 31 -2.08 3.51 -10.25
CA ALA A 31 -3.25 4.36 -10.54
C ALA A 31 -3.62 5.30 -9.37
N PHE A 32 -3.29 4.92 -8.13
CA PHE A 32 -3.58 5.68 -6.91
C PHE A 32 -2.43 6.63 -6.50
N ARG A 33 -1.38 6.77 -7.32
CA ARG A 33 -0.17 7.54 -6.99
C ARG A 33 -0.47 8.96 -6.51
N ALA A 34 -1.48 9.62 -7.08
CA ALA A 34 -1.86 11.00 -6.75
C ALA A 34 -2.46 11.15 -5.34
N SER A 35 -3.17 10.13 -4.85
CA SER A 35 -3.87 10.16 -3.54
C SER A 35 -3.13 9.37 -2.45
N CYS A 36 -1.95 8.81 -2.76
CA CYS A 36 -1.25 7.91 -1.86
C CYS A 36 -0.59 8.68 -0.70
N THR A 37 -0.94 8.31 0.54
CA THR A 37 -0.42 8.95 1.78
C THR A 37 1.08 8.74 2.01
N ALA A 38 1.69 7.74 1.37
CA ALA A 38 3.13 7.51 1.41
C ALA A 38 3.93 8.48 0.51
N ARG A 39 3.26 9.34 -0.26
CA ARG A 39 3.90 10.39 -1.04
C ARG A 39 3.71 11.77 -0.39
N PRO A 40 4.73 12.64 -0.41
CA PRO A 40 4.64 13.99 0.17
C PRO A 40 3.42 14.79 -0.33
N GLU A 41 3.08 14.61 -1.61
CA GLU A 41 2.02 15.34 -2.30
C GLU A 41 0.62 14.71 -2.09
N GLY A 42 0.55 13.49 -1.53
CA GLY A 42 -0.70 12.74 -1.34
C GLY A 42 -1.36 12.93 0.02
N ARG A 43 -0.90 13.89 0.83
CA ARG A 43 -1.63 14.32 2.02
C ARG A 43 -2.75 15.24 1.55
N HIS A 44 -4.00 14.83 1.77
CA HIS A 44 -5.17 15.68 1.55
C HIS A 44 -4.93 17.07 2.18
N VAL A 45 -5.01 18.12 1.36
CA VAL A 45 -5.23 19.48 1.85
C VAL A 45 -6.66 19.49 2.35
N VAL A 46 -6.86 19.52 3.67
CA VAL A 46 -8.17 19.80 4.26
C VAL A 46 -8.30 21.32 4.26
N GLU A 47 -9.20 21.86 3.44
CA GLU A 47 -9.69 23.24 3.62
C GLU A 47 -10.78 23.27 4.69
#